data_AF-A4N6T2-F1
#
_entry.id   AF-A4N6T2-F1
#
_cell.length_a   1.000
_cell.length_b   1.000
_cell.length_c   1.000
_cell.angle_alpha   90.00
_cell.angle_beta   90.00
_cell.angle_gamma   90.00
#
_symmetry.space_group_name_H-M   'P 1'
#
loop_
_entity.id
_entity.type
_entity.pdbx_description
1 polymer ?
#
loop_
_entity_poly.entity_id
_entity_poly.type
_entity_poly.pdbx_seq_one_letter_code
_entity_poly.pdbx_strand_id
1 'polypeptide(L)'
;MTVKTVDEFRLAPKLIAMLQSDNEDRLAIPLQNYPRLLIDTLILTEDRRFYEHNGINPVGILRALIANIRAGQTVQGGSTLTQQLVKNLFLSRERTITRKANEALMSLVLDWRYDKNRILETYLNEIYLGQNGDTQIHGFELASQFYFGRSIREISLDQIALLVGMVKGPSLYNPWRNPQNALERRNIVLKLMLEHKMIGDELYQLLSQRPLGVQKKGQISRKYPAFIQTLQADLRRELGEHKISSLLGARIFSTMDLKQQAQAENAVVNTVSQLQLKTKNPHLEGR
;
A
#
# COMPACT_ATOMS: atom_id res chain seq x y z
N MET A 1 40.23 10.03 1.94
CA MET A 1 38.88 10.01 2.54
C MET A 1 39.04 9.95 4.05
N THR A 2 38.68 11.00 4.77
CA THR A 2 38.72 11.05 6.23
C THR A 2 37.49 10.31 6.76
N VAL A 3 37.66 9.07 7.21
CA VAL A 3 36.58 8.28 7.81
C VAL A 3 36.24 8.92 9.15
N LYS A 4 35.03 9.48 9.29
CA LYS A 4 34.50 9.92 10.58
C LYS A 4 33.97 8.71 11.33
N THR A 5 34.50 8.46 12.52
CA THR A 5 33.94 7.50 13.46
C THR A 5 32.61 8.05 13.98
N VAL A 6 31.64 7.15 14.14
CA VAL A 6 30.33 7.45 14.73
C VAL A 6 30.27 6.68 16.05
N ASP A 7 30.06 7.40 17.16
CA ASP A 7 30.08 6.79 18.49
C ASP A 7 28.86 5.89 18.75
N GLU A 8 27.72 6.19 18.11
CA GLU A 8 26.47 5.42 18.22
C GLU A 8 25.75 5.38 16.87
N PHE A 9 25.33 4.19 16.43
CA PHE A 9 24.50 4.02 15.24
C PHE A 9 23.15 3.40 15.61
N ARG A 10 22.08 4.17 15.43
CA ARG A 10 20.71 3.73 15.75
C ARG A 10 20.07 3.03 14.57
N LEU A 11 19.56 1.83 14.82
CA LEU A 11 18.78 1.08 13.86
C LEU A 11 17.31 1.48 13.92
N ALA A 12 16.69 1.66 12.75
CA ALA A 12 15.26 1.91 12.67
C ALA A 12 14.48 0.65 13.08
N PRO A 13 13.39 0.78 13.87
CA PRO A 13 12.56 -0.34 14.26
C PRO A 13 11.78 -0.88 13.06
N LYS A 14 11.53 -2.18 13.05
CA LYS A 14 10.74 -2.85 12.01
C LYS A 14 9.27 -2.89 12.40
N LEU A 15 8.38 -2.63 11.45
CA LEU A 15 6.93 -2.84 11.65
C LEU A 15 6.65 -4.33 11.87
N ILE A 16 6.01 -4.67 13.00
CA ILE A 16 5.69 -6.04 13.38
C ILE A 16 4.24 -6.37 13.04
N ALA A 17 3.31 -5.52 13.47
CA ALA A 17 1.88 -5.69 13.28
C ALA A 17 1.15 -4.34 13.42
N MET A 18 -0.06 -4.29 12.86
CA MET A 18 -1.05 -3.26 13.17
C MET A 18 -1.98 -3.82 14.26
N LEU A 19 -2.20 -3.07 15.34
CA LEU A 19 -3.11 -3.46 16.40
C LEU A 19 -4.47 -2.85 16.13
N GLN A 20 -5.48 -3.72 15.95
CA GLN A 20 -6.91 -3.40 15.94
C GLN A 20 -7.31 -2.31 14.92
N SER A 21 -7.93 -2.75 13.83
CA SER A 21 -8.69 -1.86 12.95
C SER A 21 -10.02 -2.51 12.60
N ASP A 22 -11.03 -1.69 12.34
CA ASP A 22 -12.36 -2.06 11.84
C ASP A 22 -12.26 -2.57 10.38
N ASN A 23 -11.45 -3.60 10.17
CA ASN A 23 -11.14 -4.22 8.88
C ASN A 23 -10.46 -3.28 7.85
N GLU A 24 -9.89 -2.13 8.25
CA GLU A 24 -9.18 -1.20 7.36
C GLU A 24 -7.86 -0.70 7.95
N ASP A 25 -6.74 -1.26 7.53
CA ASP A 25 -5.44 -0.80 8.02
C ASP A 25 -4.89 0.33 7.14
N ARG A 26 -4.33 1.35 7.80
CA ARG A 26 -3.61 2.47 7.17
C ARG A 26 -2.38 2.84 7.98
N LEU A 27 -1.28 3.19 7.30
CA LEU A 27 -0.09 3.75 7.93
C LEU A 27 0.17 5.14 7.35
N ALA A 28 -0.44 6.15 7.96
CA ALA A 28 -0.38 7.51 7.45
C ALA A 28 1.02 8.13 7.64
N ILE A 29 1.55 8.70 6.57
CA ILE A 29 2.78 9.50 6.59
C ILE A 29 2.54 10.84 5.87
N PRO A 30 3.25 11.91 6.26
CA PRO A 30 3.12 13.21 5.61
C PRO A 30 3.63 13.16 4.16
N LEU A 31 3.11 14.04 3.31
CA LEU A 31 3.41 14.07 1.87
C LEU A 31 4.90 14.10 1.57
N GLN A 32 5.66 14.88 2.34
CA GLN A 32 7.12 15.04 2.21
C GLN A 32 7.92 13.75 2.42
N ASN A 33 7.33 12.74 3.07
CA ASN A 33 7.96 11.45 3.28
C ASN A 33 7.73 10.48 2.11
N TYR A 34 6.85 10.81 1.15
CA TYR A 34 6.70 10.02 -0.07
C TYR A 34 7.79 10.36 -1.09
N PRO A 35 8.38 9.37 -1.79
CA PRO A 35 9.32 9.63 -2.86
C PRO A 35 8.70 10.52 -3.93
N ARG A 36 9.44 11.54 -4.37
CA ARG A 36 8.98 12.40 -5.46
C ARG A 36 8.67 11.62 -6.74
N LEU A 37 9.48 10.60 -7.03
CA LEU A 37 9.25 9.69 -8.16
C LEU A 37 7.88 9.00 -8.09
N LEU A 38 7.41 8.62 -6.89
CA LEU A 38 6.07 8.03 -6.72
C LEU A 38 4.99 9.06 -7.05
N ILE A 39 5.11 10.28 -6.51
CA ILE A 39 4.15 11.37 -6.74
C ILE A 39 4.06 11.67 -8.24
N ASP A 40 5.20 11.89 -8.89
CA ASP A 40 5.27 12.24 -10.30
C ASP A 40 4.71 11.11 -11.18
N THR A 41 5.02 9.85 -10.84
CA THR A 41 4.49 8.67 -11.56
C THR A 41 2.97 8.57 -11.40
N LEU A 42 2.45 8.73 -10.17
CA LEU A 42 1.02 8.67 -9.90
C LEU A 42 0.24 9.75 -10.67
N ILE A 43 0.72 10.99 -10.63
CA ILE A 43 0.11 12.11 -11.37
C ILE A 43 0.18 11.84 -12.87
N LEU A 44 1.32 11.37 -13.38
CA LEU A 44 1.47 11.03 -14.79
C LEU A 44 0.47 9.97 -15.27
N THR A 45 0.21 8.95 -14.45
CA THR A 45 -0.63 7.82 -14.82
C THR A 45 -2.12 8.08 -14.62
N GLU A 46 -2.50 8.72 -13.50
CA GLU A 46 -3.89 8.85 -13.09
C GLU A 46 -4.48 10.23 -13.44
N ASP A 47 -3.70 11.31 -13.34
CA ASP A 47 -4.22 12.66 -13.53
C ASP A 47 -3.15 13.70 -13.91
N ARG A 48 -2.72 13.69 -15.19
CA ARG A 48 -1.58 14.49 -15.67
C ARG A 48 -1.69 16.00 -15.45
N ARG A 49 -2.92 16.50 -15.29
CA ARG A 49 -3.22 17.92 -15.11
C ARG A 49 -3.72 18.21 -13.69
N PHE A 50 -3.40 17.35 -12.73
CA PHE A 50 -3.91 17.41 -11.36
C PHE A 50 -3.82 18.82 -10.74
N TYR A 51 -2.71 19.52 -10.95
CA TYR A 51 -2.49 20.87 -10.41
C TYR A 51 -3.16 21.99 -11.23
N GLU A 52 -3.68 21.71 -12.43
CA GLU A 52 -4.23 22.73 -13.34
C GLU A 52 -5.76 22.87 -13.22
N HIS A 53 -6.47 21.86 -12.71
CA HIS A 53 -7.93 21.84 -12.66
C HIS A 53 -8.48 21.88 -11.24
N ASN A 54 -9.74 22.25 -11.08
CA ASN A 54 -10.40 22.38 -9.77
C ASN A 54 -11.31 21.17 -9.52
N GLY A 55 -10.76 20.00 -9.19
CA GLY A 55 -11.54 18.81 -8.82
C GLY A 55 -12.02 17.94 -9.98
N ILE A 56 -12.41 18.54 -11.10
CA ILE A 56 -12.80 17.82 -12.33
C ILE A 56 -11.95 18.27 -13.51
N ASN A 57 -11.72 17.39 -14.48
CA ASN A 57 -10.93 17.68 -15.67
C ASN A 57 -11.78 17.53 -16.94
N PRO A 58 -12.49 18.58 -17.41
CA PRO A 58 -13.35 18.50 -18.58
C PRO A 58 -12.60 18.08 -19.85
N VAL A 59 -11.38 18.60 -20.04
CA VAL A 59 -10.50 18.22 -21.16
C VAL A 59 -10.14 16.73 -21.08
N GLY A 60 -9.89 16.23 -19.87
CA GLY A 60 -9.59 14.81 -19.65
C GLY A 60 -10.77 13.89 -19.88
N ILE A 61 -11.97 14.32 -19.49
CA ILE A 61 -13.22 13.61 -19.77
C ILE A 61 -13.46 13.52 -21.27
N LEU A 62 -13.37 14.64 -22.00
CA LEU A 62 -13.58 14.68 -23.45
C LEU A 62 -12.55 13.82 -24.18
N ARG A 63 -11.27 13.90 -23.81
CA ARG A 63 -10.21 13.07 -24.38
C ARG A 63 -10.47 11.58 -24.15
N ALA A 64 -10.85 11.19 -22.94
CA ALA A 64 -11.17 9.80 -22.61
C ALA A 64 -12.39 9.31 -23.41
N LEU A 65 -13.42 10.15 -23.57
CA LEU A 65 -14.59 9.84 -24.38
C LEU A 65 -14.23 9.56 -25.84
N ILE A 66 -13.45 10.45 -26.48
CA ILE A 66 -13.01 10.27 -27.88
C ILE A 66 -12.17 9.00 -28.04
N ALA A 67 -11.24 8.74 -27.11
CA ALA A 67 -10.41 7.54 -27.13
C ALA A 67 -11.25 6.25 -27.01
N ASN A 68 -12.24 6.24 -26.11
CA ASN A 68 -13.11 5.09 -25.89
C ASN A 68 -14.05 4.83 -27.08
N ILE A 69 -14.58 5.87 -27.72
CA ILE A 69 -15.38 5.75 -28.95
C ILE A 69 -14.55 5.13 -30.07
N ARG A 70 -13.32 5.62 -30.29
CA ARG A 70 -12.41 5.08 -31.32
C ARG A 70 -12.01 3.62 -31.06
N ALA A 71 -11.86 3.23 -29.79
CA ALA A 71 -11.47 1.88 -29.41
C ALA A 71 -12.64 0.89 -29.33
N GLY A 72 -13.89 1.36 -29.37
CA GLY A 72 -15.09 0.52 -29.17
C GLY A 72 -15.25 -0.05 -27.75
N GLN A 73 -14.35 0.31 -26.83
CA GLN A 73 -14.35 -0.14 -25.44
C GLN A 73 -13.70 0.90 -24.52
N THR A 74 -13.86 0.75 -23.20
CA THR A 74 -13.24 1.67 -22.24
C THR A 74 -11.74 1.40 -22.13
N VAL A 75 -10.93 2.24 -22.76
CA VAL A 75 -9.46 2.18 -22.74
C VAL A 75 -8.84 3.23 -21.81
N GLN A 76 -9.45 4.41 -21.70
CA GLN A 76 -9.01 5.52 -20.85
C GLN A 76 -10.06 5.91 -19.83
N GLY A 77 -9.59 6.22 -18.61
CA GLY A 77 -10.40 6.82 -17.56
C GLY A 77 -10.43 8.34 -17.69
N GLY A 78 -11.58 8.95 -17.43
CA GLY A 78 -11.75 10.41 -17.39
C GLY A 78 -11.80 10.98 -15.97
N SER A 79 -11.67 10.16 -14.93
CA SER A 79 -11.79 10.60 -13.53
C SER A 79 -10.47 11.19 -13.01
N THR A 80 -10.53 12.27 -12.24
CA THR A 80 -9.40 12.91 -11.56
C THR A 80 -9.01 12.20 -10.26
N LEU A 81 -7.84 12.52 -9.70
CA LEU A 81 -7.44 12.04 -8.37
C LEU A 81 -8.45 12.49 -7.28
N THR A 82 -8.93 13.74 -7.35
CA THR A 82 -9.94 14.29 -6.44
C THR A 82 -11.25 13.50 -6.51
N GLN A 83 -11.70 13.15 -7.73
CA GLN A 83 -12.89 12.31 -7.93
C GLN A 83 -12.73 10.91 -7.38
N GLN A 84 -11.55 10.30 -7.59
CA GLN A 84 -11.25 9.00 -7.02
C GLN A 84 -11.24 9.05 -5.48
N LEU A 85 -10.68 10.11 -4.88
CA LEU A 85 -10.67 10.31 -3.44
C LEU A 85 -12.09 10.41 -2.87
N VAL A 86 -12.92 11.29 -3.44
CA VAL A 86 -14.32 11.46 -3.04
C VAL A 86 -15.10 10.15 -3.14
N LYS A 87 -14.94 9.43 -4.25
CA LYS A 87 -15.59 8.13 -4.46
C LYS A 87 -15.24 7.13 -3.35
N ASN A 88 -13.98 7.11 -2.92
CA ASN A 88 -13.52 6.16 -1.91
C ASN A 88 -13.90 6.57 -0.48
N LEU A 89 -13.92 7.87 -0.16
CA LEU A 89 -14.23 8.35 1.18
C LEU A 89 -15.72 8.46 1.51
N PHE A 90 -16.56 8.82 0.53
CA PHE A 90 -17.91 9.29 0.82
C PHE A 90 -19.04 8.57 0.08
N LEU A 91 -18.74 7.83 -1.00
CA LEU A 91 -19.78 7.32 -1.90
C LEU A 91 -19.85 5.79 -1.90
N SER A 92 -21.04 5.27 -2.16
CA SER A 92 -21.26 3.83 -2.32
C SER A 92 -20.65 3.30 -3.63
N ARG A 93 -20.53 1.97 -3.74
CA ARG A 93 -19.98 1.30 -4.94
C ARG A 93 -20.97 1.20 -6.11
N GLU A 94 -22.17 1.77 -5.98
CA GLU A 94 -23.22 1.72 -7.01
C GLU A 94 -22.75 2.35 -8.33
N ARG A 95 -23.35 1.98 -9.47
CA ARG A 95 -22.98 2.54 -10.78
C ARG A 95 -24.13 3.36 -11.37
N THR A 96 -24.45 4.49 -10.74
CA THR A 96 -25.52 5.39 -11.18
C THR A 96 -24.98 6.74 -11.67
N ILE A 97 -25.70 7.39 -12.59
CA ILE A 97 -25.37 8.73 -13.09
C ILE A 97 -25.46 9.75 -11.96
N THR A 98 -26.45 9.61 -11.08
CA THR A 98 -26.63 10.46 -9.89
C THR A 98 -25.42 10.39 -8.96
N ARG A 99 -24.91 9.19 -8.67
CA ARG A 99 -23.67 9.05 -7.89
C ARG A 99 -22.50 9.73 -8.59
N LYS A 100 -22.36 9.62 -9.91
CA LYS A 100 -21.28 10.26 -10.66
C LYS A 100 -21.38 11.79 -10.66
N ALA A 101 -22.59 12.35 -10.70
CA ALA A 101 -22.82 13.77 -10.56
C ALA A 101 -22.46 14.27 -9.14
N ASN A 102 -22.85 13.54 -8.10
CA ASN A 102 -22.46 13.83 -6.72
C ASN A 102 -20.94 13.77 -6.53
N GLU A 103 -20.27 12.77 -7.13
CA GLU A 103 -18.80 12.66 -7.13
C GLU A 103 -18.16 13.91 -7.72
N ALA A 104 -18.65 14.40 -8.86
CA ALA A 104 -18.14 15.62 -9.49
C ALA A 104 -18.36 16.86 -8.60
N LEU A 105 -19.56 17.06 -8.06
CA LEU A 105 -19.88 18.21 -7.19
C LEU A 105 -19.04 18.21 -5.91
N MET A 106 -18.94 17.08 -5.23
CA MET A 106 -18.11 16.94 -4.03
C MET A 106 -16.63 17.14 -4.35
N SER A 107 -16.16 16.75 -5.54
CA SER A 107 -14.78 16.99 -5.96
C SER A 107 -14.49 18.48 -6.14
N LEU A 108 -15.42 19.25 -6.71
CA LEU A 108 -15.30 20.71 -6.81
C LEU A 108 -15.19 21.34 -5.42
N VAL A 109 -16.06 20.92 -4.49
CA VAL A 109 -16.06 21.42 -3.10
C VAL A 109 -14.76 21.10 -2.38
N LEU A 110 -14.25 19.86 -2.54
CA LEU A 110 -13.00 19.43 -1.90
C LEU A 110 -11.81 20.25 -2.40
N ASP A 111 -11.70 20.44 -3.72
CA ASP A 111 -10.62 21.21 -4.36
C ASP A 111 -10.69 22.72 -4.09
N TRP A 112 -11.88 23.24 -3.80
CA TRP A 112 -12.04 24.62 -3.35
C TRP A 112 -11.63 24.82 -1.89
N ARG A 113 -11.85 23.80 -1.03
CA ARG A 113 -11.62 23.90 0.41
C ARG A 113 -10.20 23.52 0.84
N TYR A 114 -9.55 22.62 0.12
CA TYR A 114 -8.23 22.08 0.45
C TYR A 114 -7.26 22.30 -0.71
N ASP A 115 -6.02 22.60 -0.38
CA ASP A 115 -4.97 22.70 -1.39
C ASP A 115 -4.63 21.34 -2.02
N LYS A 116 -4.02 21.38 -3.20
CA LYS A 116 -3.65 20.20 -3.98
C LYS A 116 -2.74 19.24 -3.23
N ASN A 117 -1.82 19.75 -2.42
CA ASN A 117 -0.90 18.90 -1.67
C ASN A 117 -1.64 18.15 -0.57
N ARG A 118 -2.60 18.80 0.11
CA ARG A 118 -3.44 18.12 1.11
C ARG A 118 -4.33 17.04 0.50
N ILE A 119 -4.91 17.31 -0.67
CA ILE A 119 -5.70 16.31 -1.42
C ILE A 119 -4.83 15.12 -1.81
N LEU A 120 -3.64 15.39 -2.37
CA LEU A 120 -2.70 14.35 -2.77
C LEU A 120 -2.20 13.53 -1.57
N GLU A 121 -1.88 14.17 -0.45
CA GLU A 121 -1.48 13.50 0.79
C GLU A 121 -2.57 12.57 1.29
N THR A 122 -3.82 13.04 1.29
CA THR A 122 -4.97 12.25 1.74
C THR A 122 -5.19 11.08 0.79
N TYR A 123 -5.11 11.32 -0.52
CA TYR A 123 -5.19 10.26 -1.52
C TYR A 123 -4.13 9.17 -1.32
N LEU A 124 -2.86 9.55 -1.13
CA LEU A 124 -1.76 8.62 -0.94
C LEU A 124 -1.92 7.77 0.32
N ASN A 125 -2.61 8.27 1.35
CA ASN A 125 -2.82 7.57 2.62
C ASN A 125 -4.14 6.76 2.65
N GLU A 126 -5.12 7.05 1.79
CA GLU A 126 -6.47 6.48 1.86
C GLU A 126 -6.80 5.51 0.72
N ILE A 127 -6.07 5.56 -0.39
CA ILE A 127 -6.37 4.70 -1.56
C ILE A 127 -6.27 3.21 -1.19
N TYR A 128 -7.32 2.45 -1.51
CA TYR A 128 -7.32 1.00 -1.37
C TYR A 128 -6.32 0.38 -2.35
N LEU A 129 -5.41 -0.46 -1.84
CA LEU A 129 -4.36 -1.09 -2.65
C LEU A 129 -4.29 -2.61 -2.47
N GLY A 130 -4.99 -3.21 -1.50
CA GLY A 130 -4.94 -4.65 -1.32
C GLY A 130 -5.84 -5.18 -0.23
N GLN A 131 -5.87 -6.50 -0.10
CA GLN A 131 -6.63 -7.22 0.92
C GLN A 131 -5.72 -8.22 1.62
N ASN A 132 -5.79 -8.27 2.94
CA ASN A 132 -5.19 -9.29 3.78
C ASN A 132 -6.26 -10.00 4.63
N GLY A 133 -6.77 -11.13 4.15
CA GLY A 133 -7.91 -11.80 4.79
C GLY A 133 -9.13 -10.88 4.78
N ASP A 134 -9.66 -10.56 5.95
CA ASP A 134 -10.80 -9.67 6.12
C ASP A 134 -10.40 -8.19 6.20
N THR A 135 -9.10 -7.89 6.27
CA THR A 135 -8.57 -6.53 6.42
C THR A 135 -8.19 -5.90 5.08
N GLN A 136 -8.71 -4.72 4.81
CA GLN A 136 -8.35 -3.88 3.67
C GLN A 136 -7.02 -3.15 3.95
N ILE A 137 -6.18 -3.03 2.93
CA ILE A 137 -4.89 -2.34 2.98
C ILE A 137 -5.01 -1.01 2.24
N HIS A 138 -4.95 0.09 3.00
CA HIS A 138 -5.06 1.45 2.50
C HIS A 138 -3.74 2.20 2.58
N GLY A 139 -3.50 3.02 1.55
CA GLY A 139 -2.36 3.91 1.45
C GLY A 139 -1.07 3.24 0.97
N PHE A 140 -0.21 4.05 0.36
CA PHE A 140 1.01 3.57 -0.30
C PHE A 140 2.07 3.07 0.67
N GLU A 141 2.26 3.70 1.84
CA GLU A 141 3.25 3.24 2.82
C GLU A 141 2.92 1.84 3.34
N LEU A 142 1.67 1.61 3.75
CA LEU A 142 1.27 0.29 4.21
C LEU A 142 1.28 -0.73 3.06
N ALA A 143 0.85 -0.35 1.86
CA ALA A 143 0.95 -1.24 0.69
C ALA A 143 2.40 -1.62 0.37
N SER A 144 3.35 -0.69 0.50
CA SER A 144 4.78 -0.97 0.31
C SER A 144 5.29 -2.00 1.31
N GLN A 145 4.96 -1.82 2.59
CA GLN A 145 5.27 -2.81 3.63
C GLN A 145 4.58 -4.15 3.31
N PHE A 146 3.33 -4.09 2.84
CA PHE A 146 2.50 -5.25 2.56
C PHE A 146 2.96 -6.09 1.37
N TYR A 147 3.46 -5.47 0.30
CA TYR A 147 3.91 -6.18 -0.90
C TYR A 147 5.42 -6.44 -0.89
N PHE A 148 6.23 -5.57 -0.31
CA PHE A 148 7.69 -5.61 -0.42
C PHE A 148 8.44 -5.70 0.92
N GLY A 149 7.74 -5.52 2.05
CA GLY A 149 8.35 -5.55 3.38
C GLY A 149 9.31 -4.38 3.62
N ARG A 150 9.09 -3.25 2.94
CA ARG A 150 9.94 -2.05 2.97
C ARG A 150 9.09 -0.79 3.07
N SER A 151 9.67 0.27 3.63
CA SER A 151 9.03 1.60 3.58
C SER A 151 8.93 2.07 2.12
N ILE A 152 7.92 2.87 1.81
CA ILE A 152 7.73 3.46 0.47
C ILE A 152 8.96 4.29 0.05
N ARG A 153 9.75 4.77 1.01
CA ARG A 153 11.01 5.51 0.80
C ARG A 153 12.15 4.65 0.25
N GLU A 154 12.04 3.33 0.32
CA GLU A 154 13.13 2.38 0.05
C GLU A 154 12.82 1.43 -1.10
N ILE A 155 11.65 1.54 -1.72
CA ILE A 155 11.25 0.68 -2.83
C ILE A 155 11.85 1.15 -4.16
N SER A 156 12.08 0.20 -5.05
CA SER A 156 12.63 0.48 -6.37
C SER A 156 11.59 1.09 -7.32
N LEU A 157 12.06 1.61 -8.45
CA LEU A 157 11.22 2.24 -9.46
C LEU A 157 10.16 1.29 -10.03
N ASP A 158 10.51 0.02 -10.27
CA ASP A 158 9.58 -1.01 -10.75
C ASP A 158 8.51 -1.38 -9.72
N GLN A 159 8.86 -1.29 -8.43
CA GLN A 159 7.91 -1.47 -7.32
C GLN A 159 6.96 -0.29 -7.19
N ILE A 160 7.44 0.95 -7.39
CA ILE A 160 6.62 2.16 -7.50
C ILE A 160 5.63 2.01 -8.67
N ALA A 161 6.13 1.62 -9.84
CA ALA A 161 5.31 1.42 -11.03
C ALA A 161 4.23 0.34 -10.82
N LEU A 162 4.52 -0.70 -10.04
CA LEU A 162 3.54 -1.72 -9.68
C LEU A 162 2.43 -1.14 -8.78
N LEU A 163 2.79 -0.47 -7.69
CA LEU A 163 1.80 0.10 -6.77
C LEU A 163 0.91 1.15 -7.45
N VAL A 164 1.51 2.03 -8.26
CA VAL A 164 0.76 3.00 -9.06
C VAL A 164 -0.14 2.30 -10.07
N GLY A 165 0.37 1.28 -10.76
CA GLY A 165 -0.41 0.51 -11.72
C GLY A 165 -1.64 -0.18 -11.11
N MET A 166 -1.52 -0.61 -9.86
CA MET A 166 -2.58 -1.26 -9.10
C MET A 166 -3.73 -0.34 -8.72
N VAL A 167 -3.52 0.98 -8.60
CA VAL A 167 -4.56 1.97 -8.27
C VAL A 167 -5.81 1.81 -9.15
N LYS A 168 -5.60 1.57 -10.46
CA LYS A 168 -6.70 1.38 -11.43
C LYS A 168 -7.63 0.21 -11.08
N GLY A 169 -7.11 -0.82 -10.41
CA GLY A 169 -7.87 -2.01 -10.06
C GLY A 169 -7.09 -2.94 -9.14
N PRO A 170 -7.06 -2.68 -7.82
CA PRO A 170 -6.20 -3.40 -6.89
C PRO A 170 -6.45 -4.91 -6.87
N SER A 171 -7.70 -5.33 -7.00
CA SER A 171 -8.07 -6.75 -7.08
C SER A 171 -7.72 -7.39 -8.43
N LEU A 172 -7.82 -6.63 -9.53
CA LEU A 172 -7.50 -7.11 -10.88
C LEU A 172 -5.99 -7.29 -11.06
N TYR A 173 -5.22 -6.34 -10.55
CA TYR A 173 -3.76 -6.30 -10.63
C TYR A 173 -3.09 -6.82 -9.37
N ASN A 174 -3.80 -7.63 -8.57
CA ASN A 174 -3.22 -8.23 -7.36
C ASN A 174 -2.07 -9.17 -7.76
N PRO A 175 -0.83 -8.93 -7.31
CA PRO A 175 0.35 -9.65 -7.80
C PRO A 175 0.42 -11.11 -7.32
N TRP A 176 -0.32 -11.50 -6.27
CA TRP A 176 -0.41 -12.89 -5.84
C TRP A 176 -1.50 -13.67 -6.56
N ARG A 177 -2.60 -13.01 -6.93
CA ARG A 177 -3.74 -13.66 -7.59
C ARG A 177 -3.57 -13.68 -9.10
N ASN A 178 -3.14 -12.56 -9.68
CA ASN A 178 -3.04 -12.34 -11.12
C ASN A 178 -1.64 -11.75 -11.48
N PRO A 179 -0.55 -12.50 -11.28
CA PRO A 179 0.81 -12.00 -11.48
C PRO A 179 1.04 -11.50 -12.91
N GLN A 180 0.48 -12.16 -13.92
CA GLN A 180 0.63 -11.75 -15.31
C GLN A 180 0.02 -10.37 -15.56
N ASN A 181 -1.24 -10.15 -15.13
CA ASN A 181 -1.92 -8.86 -15.26
C ASN A 181 -1.18 -7.75 -14.51
N ALA A 182 -0.64 -8.07 -13.32
CA ALA A 182 0.13 -7.13 -12.53
C ALA A 182 1.45 -6.73 -13.23
N LEU A 183 2.13 -7.71 -13.84
CA LEU A 183 3.38 -7.52 -14.59
C LEU A 183 3.15 -6.63 -15.82
N GLU A 184 2.13 -6.94 -16.61
CA GLU A 184 1.75 -6.16 -17.79
C GLU A 184 1.36 -4.74 -17.39
N ARG A 185 0.55 -4.60 -16.32
CA ARG A 185 0.12 -3.28 -15.84
C ARG A 185 1.28 -2.42 -15.34
N ARG A 186 2.21 -3.01 -14.57
CA ARG A 186 3.46 -2.34 -14.17
C ARG A 186 4.27 -1.89 -15.39
N ASN A 187 4.39 -2.76 -16.40
CA ASN A 187 5.16 -2.45 -17.60
C ASN A 187 4.51 -1.33 -18.45
N ILE A 188 3.19 -1.20 -18.42
CA ILE A 188 2.48 -0.03 -18.98
C ILE A 188 2.89 1.25 -18.23
N VAL A 189 2.95 1.22 -16.90
CA VAL A 189 3.41 2.39 -16.12
C VAL A 189 4.86 2.73 -16.44
N LEU A 190 5.75 1.74 -16.49
CA LEU A 190 7.15 1.94 -16.90
C LEU A 190 7.25 2.53 -18.31
N LYS A 191 6.40 2.09 -19.24
CA LYS A 191 6.38 2.63 -20.61
C LYS A 191 5.94 4.10 -20.64
N LEU A 192 4.93 4.47 -19.84
CA LEU A 192 4.52 5.87 -19.68
C LEU A 192 5.65 6.73 -19.11
N MET A 193 6.40 6.21 -18.13
CA MET A 193 7.57 6.90 -17.57
C MET A 193 8.67 7.12 -18.62
N LEU A 194 8.92 6.14 -19.49
CA LEU A 194 9.85 6.25 -20.61
C LEU A 194 9.39 7.32 -21.62
N GLU A 195 8.13 7.27 -22.05
CA GLU A 195 7.54 8.24 -22.99
C GLU A 195 7.62 9.68 -22.49
N HIS A 196 7.54 9.86 -21.18
CA HIS A 196 7.66 11.15 -20.51
C HIS A 196 9.08 11.47 -20.03
N LYS A 197 10.08 10.71 -20.48
CA LYS A 197 11.51 10.92 -20.19
C LYS A 197 11.87 10.91 -18.70
N MET A 198 11.07 10.25 -17.86
CA MET A 198 11.39 10.01 -16.44
C MET A 198 12.45 8.92 -16.28
N ILE A 199 12.54 8.00 -17.24
CA ILE A 199 13.56 6.95 -17.34
C ILE A 199 14.08 6.85 -18.77
N GLY A 200 15.30 6.33 -18.94
CA GLY A 200 15.87 6.02 -20.26
C GLY A 200 15.52 4.63 -20.76
N ASP A 201 15.77 4.36 -22.04
CA ASP A 201 15.45 3.09 -22.70
C ASP A 201 16.13 1.89 -22.05
N GLU A 202 17.42 2.00 -21.70
CA GLU A 202 18.18 0.93 -21.04
C GLU A 202 17.52 0.51 -19.72
N LEU A 203 17.14 1.49 -18.89
CA LEU A 203 16.48 1.24 -17.63
C LEU A 203 15.09 0.63 -17.82
N TYR A 204 14.33 1.10 -18.82
CA TYR A 204 13.04 0.50 -19.18
C TYR A 204 13.18 -0.98 -19.57
N GLN A 205 14.13 -1.30 -20.45
CA GLN A 205 14.36 -2.69 -20.89
C GLN A 205 14.73 -3.58 -19.70
N LEU A 206 15.61 -3.11 -18.81
CA LEU A 206 15.97 -3.82 -17.59
C LEU A 206 14.76 -4.04 -16.68
N LEU A 207 14.04 -2.97 -16.32
CA LEU A 207 12.97 -3.03 -15.32
C LEU A 207 11.72 -3.78 -15.81
N SER A 208 11.41 -3.70 -17.10
CA SER A 208 10.27 -4.41 -17.69
C SER A 208 10.41 -5.93 -17.64
N GLN A 209 11.65 -6.44 -17.63
CA GLN A 209 11.98 -7.86 -17.54
C GLN A 209 12.13 -8.35 -16.10
N ARG A 210 12.26 -7.45 -15.10
CA ARG A 210 12.36 -7.86 -13.70
C ARG A 210 11.07 -8.54 -13.24
N PRO A 211 11.15 -9.57 -12.38
CA PRO A 211 9.98 -10.12 -11.71
C PRO A 211 9.34 -9.05 -10.81
N LEU A 212 8.08 -9.27 -10.39
CA LEU A 212 7.33 -8.32 -9.57
C LEU A 212 7.97 -7.99 -8.22
N GLY A 213 8.87 -8.84 -7.72
CA GLY A 213 9.61 -8.59 -6.48
C GLY A 213 8.75 -8.55 -5.22
N VAL A 214 7.53 -9.08 -5.27
CA VAL A 214 6.62 -9.15 -4.11
C VAL A 214 7.01 -10.29 -3.16
N GLN A 215 6.86 -10.06 -1.87
CA GLN A 215 7.07 -11.10 -0.87
C GLN A 215 6.03 -12.22 -0.98
N LYS A 216 6.34 -13.39 -0.41
CA LYS A 216 5.40 -14.51 -0.39
C LYS A 216 4.14 -14.15 0.42
N LYS A 217 2.97 -14.45 -0.13
CA LYS A 217 1.68 -14.26 0.56
C LYS A 217 1.68 -15.00 1.90
N GLY A 218 1.17 -14.36 2.95
CA GLY A 218 1.09 -14.93 4.31
C GLY A 218 2.24 -14.57 5.25
N GLN A 219 3.27 -13.84 4.80
CA GLN A 219 4.37 -13.41 5.69
C GLN A 219 4.03 -12.24 6.63
N ILE A 220 2.93 -11.52 6.39
CA ILE A 220 2.50 -10.36 7.21
C ILE A 220 1.31 -10.70 8.11
N SER A 221 0.42 -11.58 7.66
CA SER A 221 -0.77 -11.91 8.43
C SER A 221 -0.37 -12.77 9.62
N ARG A 222 -0.45 -12.20 10.83
CA ARG A 222 -0.26 -12.88 12.12
C ARG A 222 1.09 -13.60 12.25
N LYS A 223 2.18 -12.91 11.93
CA LYS A 223 3.52 -13.52 12.05
C LYS A 223 3.86 -13.93 13.50
N TYR A 224 3.32 -13.25 14.51
CA TYR A 224 3.65 -13.47 15.92
C TYR A 224 2.41 -13.37 16.84
N PRO A 225 1.43 -14.28 16.72
CA PRO A 225 0.14 -14.15 17.40
C PRO A 225 0.26 -14.18 18.93
N ALA A 226 1.14 -15.04 19.47
CA ALA A 226 1.37 -15.14 20.92
C ALA A 226 1.93 -13.83 21.49
N PHE A 227 2.94 -13.26 20.85
CA PHE A 227 3.52 -11.99 21.29
C PHE A 227 2.50 -10.85 21.25
N ILE A 228 1.72 -10.76 20.18
CA ILE A 228 0.69 -9.72 20.04
C ILE A 228 -0.41 -9.87 21.10
N GLN A 229 -0.81 -11.09 21.43
CA GLN A 229 -1.79 -11.34 22.50
C GLN A 229 -1.26 -10.87 23.87
N THR A 230 0.00 -11.20 24.20
CA THR A 230 0.64 -10.72 25.44
C THR A 230 0.76 -9.21 25.46
N LEU A 231 1.22 -8.60 24.35
CA LEU A 231 1.32 -7.14 24.23
C LEU A 231 -0.04 -6.46 24.44
N GLN A 232 -1.12 -7.00 23.87
CA GLN A 232 -2.47 -6.46 24.08
C GLN A 232 -2.92 -6.58 25.54
N ALA A 233 -2.61 -7.68 26.21
CA ALA A 233 -2.91 -7.86 27.64
C ALA A 233 -2.13 -6.87 28.51
N ASP A 234 -0.85 -6.66 28.22
CA ASP A 234 0.00 -5.71 28.94
C ASP A 234 -0.49 -4.26 28.73
N LEU A 235 -0.82 -3.88 27.49
CA LEU A 235 -1.39 -2.56 27.19
C LEU A 235 -2.71 -2.31 27.93
N ARG A 236 -3.59 -3.32 28.01
CA ARG A 236 -4.84 -3.24 28.80
C ARG A 236 -4.57 -3.03 30.28
N ARG A 237 -3.59 -3.74 30.84
CA ARG A 237 -3.21 -3.64 32.24
C ARG A 237 -2.62 -2.27 32.58
N GLU A 238 -1.75 -1.73 31.72
CA GLU A 238 -1.04 -0.48 32.01
C GLU A 238 -1.84 0.78 31.69
N LEU A 239 -2.56 0.79 30.56
CA LEU A 239 -3.28 1.98 30.08
C LEU A 239 -4.76 1.99 30.52
N GLY A 240 -5.31 0.83 30.87
CA GLY A 240 -6.74 0.63 31.12
C GLY A 240 -7.54 0.47 29.81
N GLU A 241 -8.60 -0.34 29.87
CA GLU A 241 -9.48 -0.68 28.73
C GLU A 241 -9.96 0.55 27.93
N HIS A 242 -10.29 1.65 28.62
CA HIS A 242 -10.85 2.84 28.00
C HIS A 242 -9.85 3.74 27.26
N LYS A 243 -8.54 3.55 27.47
CA LYS A 243 -7.50 4.33 26.76
C LYS A 243 -7.00 3.65 25.50
N ILE A 244 -7.31 2.38 25.28
CA ILE A 244 -6.89 1.69 24.05
C ILE A 244 -7.63 2.26 22.85
N SER A 245 -8.90 2.63 23.00
CA SER A 245 -9.66 3.31 21.95
C SER A 245 -9.14 4.71 21.62
N SER A 246 -8.38 5.36 22.51
CA SER A 246 -7.75 6.65 22.24
C SER A 246 -6.36 6.54 21.59
N LEU A 247 -5.86 5.32 21.32
CA LEU A 247 -4.58 5.08 20.64
C LEU A 247 -4.69 5.14 19.10
N LEU A 248 -5.70 5.81 18.54
CA LEU A 248 -5.81 6.00 17.10
C LEU A 248 -4.55 6.69 16.54
N GLY A 249 -3.82 5.99 15.67
CA GLY A 249 -2.57 6.47 15.08
C GLY A 249 -1.34 6.39 16.00
N ALA A 250 -1.45 5.78 17.18
CA ALA A 250 -0.32 5.61 18.09
C ALA A 250 0.74 4.65 17.53
N ARG A 251 2.00 4.87 17.92
CA ARG A 251 3.12 3.96 17.62
C ARG A 251 3.55 3.28 18.90
N ILE A 252 3.49 1.96 18.93
CA ILE A 252 3.89 1.15 20.07
C ILE A 252 5.25 0.53 19.76
N PHE A 253 6.24 0.86 20.58
CA PHE A 253 7.58 0.27 20.51
C PHE A 253 7.68 -0.82 21.56
N SER A 254 8.04 -2.04 21.14
CA SER A 254 8.17 -3.19 22.03
C SER A 254 9.62 -3.67 22.10
N THR A 255 9.88 -4.57 23.05
CA THR A 255 11.18 -5.21 23.27
C THR A 255 11.41 -6.43 22.38
N MET A 256 10.56 -6.68 21.39
CA MET A 256 10.60 -7.89 20.58
C MET A 256 11.86 -7.97 19.71
N ASP A 257 12.67 -9.01 19.92
CA ASP A 257 13.76 -9.37 19.03
C ASP A 257 13.28 -10.43 18.01
N LEU A 258 13.21 -10.02 16.74
CA LEU A 258 12.71 -10.87 15.66
C LEU A 258 13.59 -12.09 15.37
N LYS A 259 14.90 -12.01 15.64
CA LYS A 259 15.82 -13.14 15.45
C LYS A 259 15.62 -14.15 16.56
N GLN A 260 15.54 -13.68 17.81
CA GLN A 260 15.31 -14.56 18.96
C GLN A 260 13.93 -15.23 18.88
N GLN A 261 12.89 -14.48 18.49
CA GLN A 261 11.56 -15.05 18.27
C GLN A 261 11.58 -16.18 17.23
N ALA A 262 12.21 -15.94 16.07
CA ALA A 262 12.30 -16.96 15.02
C ALA A 262 13.10 -18.19 15.48
N GLN A 263 14.15 -18.01 16.28
CA GLN A 263 14.91 -19.13 16.86
C GLN A 263 14.07 -19.91 17.86
N ALA A 264 13.32 -19.24 18.73
CA ALA A 264 12.43 -19.88 19.70
C ALA A 264 11.32 -20.69 19.01
N GLU A 265 10.66 -20.12 18.00
CA GLU A 265 9.63 -20.80 17.21
C GLU A 265 10.19 -22.05 16.52
N ASN A 266 11.35 -21.92 15.86
CA ASN A 266 12.00 -23.07 15.22
C ASN A 266 12.41 -24.15 16.23
N ALA A 267 12.87 -23.77 17.42
CA ALA A 267 13.23 -24.72 18.47
C ALA A 267 12.02 -25.53 18.95
N VAL A 268 10.86 -24.87 19.14
CA VAL A 268 9.61 -25.53 19.50
C VAL A 268 9.16 -26.50 18.40
N VAL A 269 9.08 -26.03 17.16
CA VAL A 269 8.67 -26.85 16.01
C VAL A 269 9.55 -28.09 15.87
N ASN A 270 10.88 -27.91 15.87
CA ASN A 270 11.82 -29.01 15.71
C ASN A 270 11.74 -30.03 16.86
N THR A 271 11.67 -29.53 18.10
CA THR A 271 11.62 -30.41 19.29
C THR A 271 10.33 -31.20 19.34
N VAL A 272 9.19 -30.56 19.04
CA VAL A 272 7.89 -31.25 19.01
C VAL A 272 7.86 -32.31 17.91
N SER A 273 8.36 -32.01 16.71
CA SER A 273 8.47 -33.00 15.63
C SER A 273 9.34 -34.20 16.02
N GLN A 274 10.48 -33.96 16.69
CA GLN A 274 11.33 -35.05 17.20
C GLN A 274 10.61 -35.89 18.26
N LEU A 275 9.89 -35.26 19.18
CA LEU A 275 9.12 -35.95 20.21
C LEU A 275 7.96 -36.76 19.64
N GLN A 276 7.24 -36.24 18.64
CA GLN A 276 6.19 -36.98 17.92
C GLN A 276 6.75 -38.27 17.30
N LEU A 277 7.88 -38.19 16.61
CA LEU A 277 8.53 -39.36 15.99
C LEU A 277 8.98 -40.38 17.05
N LYS A 278 9.52 -39.90 18.18
CA LYS A 278 10.03 -40.77 19.26
C LYS A 278 8.92 -41.44 20.06
N THR A 279 7.85 -40.72 20.35
CA THR A 279 6.76 -41.18 21.23
C THR A 279 5.58 -41.77 20.47
N LYS A 280 5.52 -41.61 19.14
CA LYS A 280 4.36 -41.93 18.28
C LYS A 280 3.06 -41.30 18.77
N ASN A 281 3.12 -40.21 19.54
CA ASN A 281 1.94 -39.55 20.07
C ASN A 281 1.36 -38.58 19.01
N PRO A 282 0.16 -38.84 18.46
CA PRO A 282 -0.44 -37.98 17.44
C PRO A 282 -0.98 -36.65 17.99
N HIS A 283 -1.05 -36.48 19.32
CA HIS A 283 -1.61 -35.29 19.97
C HIS A 283 -0.60 -34.18 20.27
N LEU A 284 0.69 -34.42 20.07
CA LEU A 284 1.69 -33.36 20.17
C LEU A 284 1.55 -32.47 18.92
N GLU A 285 1.32 -31.17 19.06
CA GLU A 285 1.29 -30.24 17.92
C GLU A 285 2.34 -29.14 18.11
N GLY A 286 3.21 -28.96 17.11
CA GLY A 286 4.15 -27.85 17.02
C GLY A 286 3.60 -26.81 16.06
N ARG A 287 2.84 -25.84 16.56
CA ARG A 287 2.32 -24.71 15.79
C ARG A 287 2.65 -23.41 16.49
#